data_AF-A0A0B0EHA8-F1
#
_entry.id   AF-A0A0B0EHA8-F1
#
_cell.length_a   1.000
_cell.length_b   1.000
_cell.length_c   1.000
_cell.angle_alpha   90.00
_cell.angle_beta   90.00
_cell.angle_gamma   90.00
#
_symmetry.space_group_name_H-M   'P 1'
#
loop_
_entity.id
_entity.type
_entity.pdbx_description
1 polymer ?
#
loop_
_entity_poly.entity_id
_entity_poly.type
_entity_poly.pdbx_seq_one_letter_code
_entity_poly.pdbx_strand_id
1 'polypeptide(L)'
;MIVRMKKVTIVIKSSWLDDVLKYLGEIGVVHLQPVVPPENCTIENLKESIQLMEKAVSIIPEGSDKEPSRPFKEEHGLAFAGQLLDLVEEVKHLEEEIGVLEFENERLKVWGRFDPEEINRLRESGILIKLFRCHKRELSKIPKKFSTNIISEDGSTLYLAIVSEEKDFSIPLEEIEIPITGMDEIDSMIKKKECVSTT
;
A
#
# COMPACT_ATOMS: atom_id res chain seq x y z
N MET A 1 16.65 48.96 19.67
CA MET A 1 17.40 49.21 20.92
C MET A 1 17.69 47.86 21.55
N ILE A 2 18.96 47.42 21.59
CA ILE A 2 19.35 46.11 22.12
C ILE A 2 19.62 46.27 23.62
N VAL A 3 18.93 45.49 24.46
CA VAL A 3 19.07 45.54 25.93
C VAL A 3 20.33 44.77 26.33
N ARG A 4 21.14 45.34 27.22
CA ARG A 4 22.37 44.71 27.72
C ARG A 4 22.03 43.52 28.63
N MET A 5 22.20 42.31 28.13
CA MET A 5 21.98 41.08 28.90
C MET A 5 23.09 40.87 29.95
N LYS A 6 22.72 40.26 31.09
CA LYS A 6 23.66 39.84 32.14
C LYS A 6 23.82 38.33 32.11
N LYS A 7 25.07 37.84 32.15
CA LYS A 7 25.37 36.41 32.27
C LYS A 7 25.35 36.03 33.75
N VAL A 8 24.61 34.97 34.10
CA VAL A 8 24.50 34.44 35.46
C VAL A 8 24.85 32.95 35.42
N THR A 9 25.67 32.48 36.35
CA THR A 9 25.97 31.06 36.53
C THR A 9 25.23 30.57 37.76
N ILE A 10 24.36 29.58 37.57
CA ILE A 10 23.56 28.99 38.64
C ILE A 10 24.13 27.60 38.95
N VAL A 11 24.49 27.37 40.21
CA VAL A 11 24.98 26.07 40.69
C VAL A 11 23.88 25.44 41.51
N ILE A 12 23.37 24.31 41.05
CA ILE A 12 22.26 23.57 41.67
C ILE A 12 22.68 22.15 41.94
N LYS A 13 22.10 21.58 43.01
CA LYS A 13 22.24 20.15 43.31
C LYS A 13 21.45 19.35 42.27
N SER A 14 22.00 18.25 41.78
CA SER A 14 21.37 17.40 40.76
C SER A 14 19.95 16.95 41.13
N SER A 15 19.67 16.74 42.43
CA SER A 15 18.34 16.33 42.91
C SER A 15 17.25 17.40 42.81
N TRP A 16 17.61 18.65 42.53
CA TRP A 16 16.69 19.81 42.45
C TRP A 16 16.68 20.41 41.04
N LEU A 17 17.31 19.74 40.07
CA LEU A 17 17.51 20.28 38.74
C LEU A 17 16.19 20.49 38.01
N ASP A 18 15.31 19.50 38.02
CA ASP A 18 14.02 19.56 37.32
C ASP A 18 13.09 20.63 37.92
N ASP A 19 13.00 20.70 39.26
CA ASP A 19 12.19 21.71 39.94
C ASP A 19 12.68 23.13 39.62
N VAL A 20 13.99 23.38 39.74
CA VAL A 20 14.56 24.71 39.48
C VAL A 20 14.42 25.10 38.00
N LEU A 21 14.59 24.16 37.08
CA LEU A 21 14.36 24.40 35.65
C LEU A 21 12.90 24.73 35.36
N LYS A 22 11.95 24.03 35.99
CA LYS A 22 10.52 24.32 35.86
C LYS A 22 10.20 25.73 36.37
N TYR A 23 10.68 26.10 37.55
CA TYR A 23 10.50 27.46 38.08
C TYR A 23 11.15 28.53 37.20
N LEU A 24 12.36 28.30 36.67
CA LEU A 24 13.00 29.24 35.74
C LEU A 24 12.23 29.38 34.43
N GLY A 25 11.67 28.27 33.92
CA GLY A 25 10.83 28.25 32.73
C GLY A 25 9.53 29.03 32.91
N GLU A 26 8.87 28.89 34.07
CA GLU A 26 7.66 29.65 34.41
C GLU A 26 7.91 31.16 34.53
N ILE A 27 9.08 31.56 35.04
CA ILE A 27 9.46 32.97 35.15
C ILE A 27 9.77 33.58 33.76
N GLY A 28 10.31 32.79 32.82
CA GLY A 28 10.46 33.19 31.42
C GLY A 28 11.50 34.29 31.11
N VAL A 29 12.31 34.70 32.09
CA VAL A 29 13.27 35.82 31.96
C VAL A 29 14.70 35.41 31.64
N VAL A 30 14.98 34.11 31.56
CA VAL A 30 16.35 33.57 31.44
C VAL A 30 16.48 32.73 30.17
N HIS A 31 17.51 33.00 29.38
CA HIS A 31 17.94 32.10 28.31
C HIS A 31 18.90 31.06 28.91
N LEU A 32 18.44 29.81 29.00
CA LEU A 32 19.21 28.71 29.57
C LEU A 32 20.22 28.19 28.56
N GLN A 33 21.50 28.13 28.95
CA GLN A 33 22.55 27.50 28.17
C GLN A 33 23.13 26.33 29.00
N PRO A 34 22.78 25.06 28.69
CA PRO A 34 23.31 23.92 29.40
C PRO A 34 24.82 23.82 29.19
N VAL A 35 25.58 23.68 30.29
CA VAL A 35 27.05 23.54 30.26
C VAL A 35 27.47 22.11 29.92
N VAL A 36 26.62 21.13 30.25
CA VAL A 36 26.74 19.73 29.85
C VAL A 36 25.41 19.35 29.18
N PRO A 37 25.42 18.86 27.93
CA PRO A 37 24.20 18.37 27.31
C PRO A 37 23.71 17.16 28.12
N PRO A 38 22.47 17.16 28.62
CA PRO A 38 21.94 15.97 29.27
C PRO A 38 21.80 14.87 28.21
N GLU A 39 22.61 13.82 28.31
CA GLU A 39 22.31 12.53 27.67
C GLU A 39 21.10 11.96 28.41
N ASN A 40 19.91 12.25 27.91
CA ASN A 40 18.70 11.80 28.54
C ASN A 40 17.86 11.13 27.46
N CYS A 41 17.82 9.79 27.46
CA CYS A 41 16.95 8.98 26.60
C CYS A 41 15.51 9.47 26.63
N THR A 42 15.10 10.12 27.72
CA THR A 42 13.82 10.82 27.87
C THR A 42 13.57 11.91 26.82
N ILE A 43 14.59 12.68 26.43
CA ILE A 43 14.47 13.75 25.42
C ILE A 43 14.30 13.17 24.02
N GLU A 44 15.02 12.09 23.71
CA GLU A 44 14.89 11.38 22.42
C GLU A 44 13.50 10.75 22.30
N ASN A 45 13.05 10.02 23.33
CA ASN A 45 11.70 9.44 23.37
C ASN A 45 10.60 10.51 23.23
N LEU A 46 10.76 11.67 23.87
CA LEU A 46 9.82 12.79 23.73
C LEU A 46 9.82 13.36 22.32
N LYS A 47 10.99 13.47 21.68
CA LYS A 47 11.11 13.96 20.30
C LYS A 47 10.46 12.99 19.32
N GLU A 48 10.66 11.69 19.49
CA GLU A 48 9.99 10.65 18.71
C GLU A 48 8.47 10.70 18.89
N SER A 49 8.01 10.86 20.13
CA SER A 49 6.60 11.01 20.49
C SER A 49 5.95 12.22 19.80
N ILE A 50 6.65 13.37 19.78
CA ILE A 50 6.20 14.57 19.07
C ILE A 50 6.11 14.32 17.57
N GLN A 51 7.14 13.72 16.97
CA GLN A 51 7.16 13.43 15.53
C GLN A 51 6.06 12.45 15.11
N LEU A 52 5.76 11.45 15.94
CA LEU A 52 4.63 10.53 15.71
C LEU A 52 3.29 11.27 15.73
N MET A 53 3.08 12.14 16.71
CA MET A 53 1.86 12.95 16.79
C MET A 53 1.74 13.93 15.62
N GLU A 54 2.82 14.59 15.21
CA GLU A 54 2.80 15.50 14.05
C GLU A 54 2.43 14.78 12.76
N LYS A 55 2.95 13.56 12.55
CA LYS A 55 2.56 12.71 11.41
C LYS A 55 1.08 12.33 11.48
N ALA A 56 0.62 11.89 12.64
CA ALA A 56 -0.79 11.53 12.86
C ALA A 56 -1.73 12.71 12.57
N VAL A 57 -1.42 13.91 13.07
CA VAL A 57 -2.21 15.12 12.82
C VAL A 57 -2.21 15.51 11.34
N SER A 58 -1.07 15.35 10.65
CA SER A 58 -0.97 15.66 9.22
C SER A 58 -1.83 14.77 8.32
N ILE A 59 -2.19 13.57 8.79
CA ILE A 59 -3.06 12.63 8.08
C ILE A 59 -4.54 13.01 8.25
N ILE A 60 -4.91 13.64 9.38
CA ILE A 60 -6.29 14.01 9.67
C ILE A 60 -6.68 15.21 8.78
N PRO A 61 -7.75 15.12 7.97
CA PRO A 61 -8.16 16.21 7.12
C PRO A 61 -8.53 17.45 7.94
N GLU A 62 -8.04 18.61 7.48
CA GLU A 62 -8.35 19.92 8.07
C GLU A 62 -9.84 20.24 7.88
N GLY A 63 -10.67 19.89 8.88
CA GLY A 63 -12.12 20.04 8.79
C GLY A 63 -12.93 19.09 9.66
N SER A 64 -12.30 18.15 10.37
CA SER A 64 -12.99 17.42 11.44
C SER A 64 -13.49 18.40 12.49
N ASP A 65 -14.80 18.34 12.79
CA ASP A 65 -15.44 19.23 13.75
C ASP A 65 -14.67 19.21 15.07
N LYS A 66 -14.11 20.37 15.41
CA LYS A 66 -13.37 20.59 16.66
C LYS A 66 -14.38 20.67 17.80
N GLU A 67 -14.95 19.54 18.20
CA GLU A 67 -15.72 19.47 19.43
C GLU A 67 -14.81 19.86 20.61
N PRO A 68 -15.35 20.58 21.63
CA PRO A 68 -14.57 21.03 22.75
C PRO A 68 -13.98 19.84 23.53
N SER A 69 -12.64 19.84 23.57
CA SER A 69 -11.77 18.83 24.16
C SER A 69 -12.20 18.41 25.57
N ARG A 70 -12.47 17.11 25.74
CA ARG A 70 -12.49 16.46 27.06
C ARG A 70 -11.06 16.39 27.59
N PRO A 71 -10.83 16.49 28.92
CA PRO A 71 -9.49 16.31 29.48
C PRO A 71 -8.98 14.92 29.12
N PHE A 72 -8.02 14.87 28.19
CA PHE A 72 -7.46 13.64 27.65
C PHE A 72 -6.10 13.40 28.32
N LYS A 73 -5.84 12.18 28.78
CA LYS A 73 -4.53 11.80 29.34
C LYS A 73 -3.55 11.61 28.18
N GLU A 74 -2.37 12.22 28.30
CA GLU A 74 -1.29 12.20 27.28
C GLU A 74 -0.94 10.79 26.77
N GLU A 75 -0.99 9.79 27.67
CA GLU A 75 -0.73 8.38 27.34
C GLU A 75 -1.68 7.81 26.26
N HIS A 76 -2.92 8.27 26.21
CA HIS A 76 -3.89 7.80 25.23
C HIS A 76 -3.68 8.46 23.86
N GLY A 77 -3.08 9.66 23.82
CA GLY A 77 -2.82 10.39 22.58
C GLY A 77 -1.77 9.70 21.73
N LEU A 78 -0.70 9.23 22.36
CA LEU A 78 0.35 8.45 21.68
C LEU A 78 -0.15 7.09 21.19
N ALA A 79 -0.94 6.39 22.01
CA ALA A 79 -1.53 5.11 21.60
C ALA A 79 -2.46 5.27 20.39
N PHE A 80 -3.27 6.35 20.37
CA PHE A 80 -4.15 6.65 19.26
C PHE A 80 -3.39 7.06 18.00
N ALA A 81 -2.32 7.85 18.14
CA ALA A 81 -1.45 8.21 17.02
C ALA A 81 -0.78 6.99 16.39
N GLY A 82 -0.35 6.02 17.21
CA GLY A 82 0.15 4.73 16.73
C GLY A 82 -0.90 3.95 15.94
N GLN A 83 -2.08 3.75 16.53
CA GLN A 83 -3.19 3.05 15.86
C GLN A 83 -3.60 3.70 14.54
N LEU A 84 -3.61 5.04 14.47
CA LEU A 84 -3.90 5.75 13.23
C LEU A 84 -2.85 5.48 12.16
N LEU A 85 -1.56 5.49 12.53
CA LEU A 85 -0.48 5.20 11.59
C LEU A 85 -0.52 3.76 11.08
N ASP A 86 -0.77 2.80 11.97
CA ASP A 86 -0.92 1.39 11.62
C ASP A 86 -2.08 1.20 10.64
N LEU A 87 -3.25 1.82 10.91
CA LEU A 87 -4.40 1.75 10.02
C LEU A 87 -4.12 2.37 8.64
N VAL A 88 -3.36 3.46 8.59
CA VAL A 88 -2.97 4.09 7.32
C VAL A 88 -2.03 3.20 6.51
N GLU A 89 -1.14 2.47 7.18
CA GLU A 89 -0.28 1.48 6.54
C GLU A 89 -1.09 0.29 6.01
N GLU A 90 -2.07 -0.20 6.78
CA GLU A 90 -3.00 -1.24 6.34
C GLU A 90 -3.82 -0.80 5.11
N VAL A 91 -4.34 0.43 5.11
CA VAL A 91 -5.08 0.98 3.95
C VAL A 91 -4.19 1.02 2.72
N LYS A 92 -2.94 1.50 2.83
CA LYS A 92 -1.99 1.50 1.70
C LYS A 92 -1.70 0.10 1.19
N HIS A 93 -1.48 -0.86 2.09
CA HIS A 93 -1.26 -2.25 1.72
C HIS A 93 -2.45 -2.83 0.96
N LEU A 94 -3.68 -2.55 1.42
CA LEU A 94 -4.89 -2.97 0.72
C LEU A 94 -5.04 -2.29 -0.65
N GLU A 95 -4.73 -1.01 -0.77
CA GLU A 95 -4.73 -0.28 -2.05
C GLU A 95 -3.72 -0.87 -3.04
N GLU A 96 -2.50 -1.18 -2.59
CA GLU A 96 -1.48 -1.84 -3.40
C GLU A 96 -1.94 -3.21 -3.88
N GLU A 97 -2.54 -4.02 -3.00
CA GLU A 97 -3.08 -5.33 -3.36
C GLU A 97 -4.24 -5.22 -4.35
N ILE A 98 -5.12 -4.22 -4.19
CA ILE A 98 -6.20 -3.95 -5.16
C ILE A 98 -5.60 -3.57 -6.51
N GLY A 99 -4.60 -2.69 -6.55
CA GLY A 99 -3.94 -2.30 -7.80
C GLY A 99 -3.28 -3.48 -8.53
N VAL A 100 -2.69 -4.43 -7.80
CA VAL A 100 -2.16 -5.68 -8.39
C VAL A 100 -3.29 -6.52 -8.99
N LEU A 101 -4.41 -6.68 -8.27
CA LEU A 101 -5.56 -7.44 -8.74
C LEU A 101 -6.24 -6.77 -9.95
N GLU A 102 -6.33 -5.45 -9.97
CA GLU A 102 -6.85 -4.67 -11.10
C GLU A 102 -5.99 -4.84 -12.35
N PHE A 103 -4.66 -4.76 -12.20
CA PHE A 103 -3.73 -5.00 -13.31
C PHE A 103 -3.87 -6.43 -13.85
N GLU A 104 -4.02 -7.41 -12.95
CA GLU A 104 -4.27 -8.78 -13.35
C GLU A 104 -5.62 -8.93 -14.05
N ASN A 105 -6.67 -8.26 -13.56
CA ASN A 105 -7.99 -8.23 -14.20
C ASN A 105 -7.94 -7.60 -15.60
N GLU A 106 -7.22 -6.50 -15.79
CA GLU A 106 -7.02 -5.90 -17.12
C GLU A 106 -6.28 -6.85 -18.06
N ARG A 107 -5.26 -7.55 -17.57
CA ARG A 107 -4.53 -8.57 -18.33
C ARG A 107 -5.46 -9.74 -18.73
N LEU A 108 -6.36 -10.14 -17.84
CA LEU A 108 -7.36 -11.19 -18.10
C LEU A 108 -8.47 -10.72 -19.05
N LYS A 109 -8.85 -9.44 -19.01
CA LYS A 109 -9.93 -8.85 -19.83
C LYS A 109 -9.71 -9.06 -21.32
N VAL A 110 -8.46 -9.11 -21.75
CA VAL A 110 -8.09 -9.36 -23.14
C VAL A 110 -8.46 -10.78 -23.59
N TRP A 111 -8.60 -11.72 -22.67
CA TRP A 111 -9.06 -13.09 -22.92
C TRP A 111 -10.58 -13.24 -22.79
N GLY A 112 -11.29 -12.17 -22.43
CA GLY A 112 -12.73 -12.20 -22.17
C GLY A 112 -13.09 -12.94 -20.88
N ARG A 113 -14.38 -13.27 -20.73
CA ARG A 113 -14.85 -14.12 -19.64
C ARG A 113 -14.49 -15.56 -19.94
N PHE A 114 -13.43 -16.06 -19.29
CA PHE A 114 -13.11 -17.47 -19.28
C PHE A 114 -13.21 -18.00 -17.85
N ASP A 115 -13.76 -19.21 -17.72
CA ASP A 115 -13.79 -19.95 -16.47
C ASP A 115 -12.69 -21.04 -16.51
N PRO A 116 -11.69 -21.00 -15.63
CA PRO A 116 -10.66 -22.03 -15.54
C PRO A 116 -11.25 -23.43 -15.30
N GLU A 117 -12.41 -23.56 -14.65
CA GLU A 117 -13.06 -24.86 -14.45
C GLU A 117 -13.51 -25.46 -15.78
N GLU A 118 -14.08 -24.65 -16.68
CA GLU A 118 -14.50 -25.14 -18.00
C GLU A 118 -13.30 -25.57 -18.84
N ILE A 119 -12.19 -24.82 -18.77
CA ILE A 119 -10.93 -25.19 -19.45
C ILE A 119 -10.37 -26.50 -18.90
N ASN A 120 -10.41 -26.70 -17.58
CA ASN A 120 -9.97 -27.94 -16.94
C ASN A 120 -10.84 -29.13 -17.33
N ARG A 121 -12.18 -28.97 -17.40
CA ARG A 121 -13.09 -30.01 -17.87
C ARG A 121 -12.83 -30.40 -19.33
N LEU A 122 -12.53 -29.41 -20.18
CA LEU A 122 -12.16 -29.66 -21.57
C LEU A 122 -10.83 -30.43 -21.65
N ARG A 123 -9.84 -30.08 -20.83
CA ARG A 123 -8.58 -30.83 -20.72
C ARG A 123 -8.78 -32.28 -20.28
N GLU A 124 -9.66 -32.52 -19.30
CA GLU A 124 -10.03 -33.88 -18.86
C GLU A 124 -10.72 -34.69 -19.97
N SER A 125 -11.50 -34.03 -20.83
CA SER A 125 -12.11 -34.65 -22.00
C SER A 125 -11.16 -34.91 -23.17
N GLY A 126 -9.87 -34.56 -23.03
CA GLY A 126 -8.84 -34.75 -24.05
C GLY A 126 -8.71 -33.59 -25.04
N ILE A 127 -9.39 -32.46 -24.78
CA ILE A 127 -9.34 -31.25 -25.59
C ILE A 127 -8.38 -30.26 -24.93
N LEU A 128 -7.23 -30.02 -25.55
CA LEU A 128 -6.22 -29.12 -25.02
C LEU A 128 -6.36 -27.73 -25.66
N ILE A 129 -6.58 -26.73 -24.82
CA ILE A 129 -6.64 -25.32 -25.21
C ILE A 129 -5.30 -24.68 -24.87
N LYS A 130 -4.65 -24.06 -25.86
CA LYS A 130 -3.48 -23.22 -25.64
C LYS A 130 -3.77 -21.80 -26.09
N LEU A 131 -3.34 -20.85 -25.27
CA LEU A 131 -3.49 -19.42 -25.51
C LEU A 131 -2.19 -18.88 -26.11
N PHE A 132 -2.30 -18.11 -27.19
CA PHE A 132 -1.16 -17.52 -27.88
C PHE A 132 -1.38 -16.03 -28.09
N ARG A 133 -0.28 -15.27 -28.03
CA ARG A 133 -0.25 -13.87 -28.42
C ARG A 133 0.60 -13.70 -29.67
N CYS A 134 0.07 -13.02 -30.68
CA CYS A 134 0.82 -12.74 -31.89
C CYS A 134 0.48 -11.40 -32.52
N HIS A 135 1.41 -10.83 -33.27
CA HIS A 135 1.12 -9.65 -34.08
C HIS A 135 0.31 -10.03 -35.32
N LYS A 136 -0.59 -9.15 -35.81
CA LYS A 136 -1.35 -9.33 -37.07
C LYS A 136 -0.54 -9.84 -38.28
N ARG A 137 0.76 -9.50 -38.37
CA ARG A 137 1.66 -9.92 -39.46
C ARG A 137 2.04 -11.40 -39.37
N GLU A 138 1.93 -11.99 -38.19
CA GLU A 138 2.33 -13.37 -37.90
C GLU A 138 1.18 -14.37 -38.00
N LEU A 139 -0.06 -13.88 -38.19
CA LEU A 139 -1.23 -14.73 -38.42
C LEU A 139 -1.01 -15.73 -39.57
N SER A 140 -0.27 -15.33 -40.60
CA SER A 140 0.08 -16.17 -41.75
C SER A 140 1.00 -17.35 -41.43
N LYS A 141 1.66 -17.34 -40.26
CA LYS A 141 2.53 -18.43 -39.80
C LYS A 141 1.75 -19.57 -39.13
N ILE A 142 0.46 -19.37 -38.83
CA ILE A 142 -0.38 -20.36 -38.15
C ILE A 142 -0.75 -21.47 -39.14
N PRO A 143 -0.44 -22.74 -38.85
CA PRO A 143 -0.84 -23.86 -39.70
C PRO A 143 -2.37 -23.97 -39.73
N LYS A 144 -2.97 -24.02 -40.94
CA LYS A 144 -4.42 -24.22 -41.14
C LYS A 144 -4.97 -25.57 -40.64
N LYS A 145 -4.12 -26.41 -40.04
CA LYS A 145 -4.49 -27.73 -39.51
C LYS A 145 -5.20 -27.63 -38.15
N PHE A 146 -5.03 -26.53 -37.42
CA PHE A 146 -5.61 -26.36 -36.08
C PHE A 146 -6.80 -25.41 -36.10
N SER A 147 -7.80 -25.69 -35.26
CA SER A 147 -8.95 -24.81 -35.02
C SER A 147 -8.48 -23.62 -34.20
N THR A 148 -8.24 -22.49 -34.86
CA THR A 148 -7.85 -21.24 -34.20
C THR A 148 -9.05 -20.32 -34.04
N ASN A 149 -9.24 -19.80 -32.83
CA ASN A 149 -10.27 -18.83 -32.51
C ASN A 149 -9.63 -17.53 -32.03
N ILE A 150 -9.98 -16.41 -32.64
CA ILE A 150 -9.49 -15.08 -32.24
C ILE A 150 -10.38 -14.61 -31.08
N ILE A 151 -9.78 -14.47 -29.90
CA ILE A 151 -10.51 -14.05 -28.71
C ILE A 151 -10.65 -12.53 -28.69
N SER A 152 -9.54 -11.82 -28.90
CA SER A 152 -9.51 -10.36 -28.87
C SER A 152 -8.41 -9.78 -29.76
N GLU A 153 -8.62 -8.54 -30.16
CA GLU A 153 -7.70 -7.73 -30.95
C GLU A 153 -7.39 -6.44 -30.19
N ASP A 154 -6.13 -6.27 -29.80
CA ASP A 154 -5.63 -5.04 -29.22
C ASP A 154 -4.71 -4.34 -30.24
N GLY A 155 -5.35 -3.60 -31.16
CA GLY A 155 -4.70 -2.84 -32.22
C GLY A 155 -3.88 -3.69 -33.21
N SER A 156 -2.60 -3.89 -32.90
CA SER A 156 -1.65 -4.68 -33.71
C SER A 156 -1.42 -6.10 -33.18
N THR A 157 -1.82 -6.34 -31.93
CA THR A 157 -1.66 -7.60 -31.20
C THR A 157 -2.97 -8.38 -31.22
N LEU A 158 -2.89 -9.66 -31.53
CA LEU A 158 -4.00 -10.60 -31.56
C LEU A 158 -3.81 -11.64 -30.47
N TYR A 159 -4.91 -11.95 -29.79
CA TYR A 159 -5.01 -12.97 -28.77
C TYR A 159 -5.82 -14.13 -29.34
N LEU A 160 -5.20 -15.30 -29.39
CA LEU A 160 -5.68 -16.48 -30.11
C LEU A 160 -5.79 -17.64 -29.13
N ALA A 161 -6.90 -18.37 -29.16
CA ALA A 161 -6.99 -19.71 -28.60
C ALA A 161 -6.86 -20.74 -29.71
N ILE A 162 -6.03 -21.74 -29.47
CA ILE A 162 -5.90 -22.90 -30.37
C ILE A 162 -6.40 -24.12 -29.63
N VAL A 163 -7.39 -24.77 -30.23
CA VAL A 163 -8.00 -26.00 -29.70
C VAL A 163 -7.44 -27.18 -30.50
N SER A 164 -6.85 -28.15 -29.80
CA SER A 164 -6.32 -29.37 -30.40
C SER A 164 -6.65 -30.60 -29.56
N GLU A 165 -6.88 -31.72 -30.22
CA GLU A 165 -6.97 -33.06 -29.60
C GLU A 165 -5.56 -33.70 -29.46
N GLU A 166 -4.54 -33.13 -30.11
CA GLU A 166 -3.15 -33.59 -29.97
C GLU A 166 -2.58 -33.12 -28.61
N LYS A 167 -2.07 -34.07 -27.81
CA LYS A 167 -1.63 -33.85 -26.42
C LYS A 167 -0.52 -32.82 -26.26
N ASP A 168 0.30 -32.61 -27.28
CA ASP A 168 1.39 -31.64 -27.28
C ASP A 168 1.60 -31.09 -28.68
N PHE A 169 1.31 -29.81 -28.86
CA PHE A 169 1.69 -29.07 -30.05
C PHE A 169 2.45 -27.81 -29.63
N SER A 170 3.61 -27.62 -30.24
CA SER A 170 4.47 -26.45 -30.07
C SER A 170 4.43 -25.65 -31.36
N ILE A 171 3.95 -24.42 -31.27
CA ILE A 171 3.89 -23.50 -32.41
C ILE A 171 4.93 -22.40 -32.16
N PRO A 172 5.64 -21.89 -33.17
CA PRO A 172 6.59 -20.78 -33.01
C PRO A 172 5.89 -19.43 -32.78
N LEU A 173 5.04 -19.36 -31.76
CA LEU A 173 4.32 -18.18 -31.27
C LEU A 173 4.59 -18.02 -29.77
N GLU A 174 4.40 -16.81 -29.22
CA GLU A 174 4.43 -16.60 -27.77
C GLU A 174 3.23 -17.33 -27.14
N GLU A 175 3.51 -18.50 -26.54
CA GLU A 175 2.55 -19.24 -25.73
C GLU A 175 2.36 -18.51 -24.40
N ILE A 176 1.11 -18.26 -24.04
CA ILE A 176 0.73 -17.72 -22.75
C ILE A 176 0.09 -18.86 -21.97
N GLU A 177 0.60 -19.10 -20.77
CA GLU A 177 -0.01 -20.08 -19.87
C GLU A 177 -1.44 -19.64 -19.55
N ILE A 178 -2.36 -20.61 -19.56
CA ILE A 178 -3.74 -20.35 -19.17
C ILE A 178 -3.72 -19.81 -17.74
N PRO A 179 -4.29 -18.62 -17.49
CA PRO A 179 -4.33 -18.08 -16.15
C PRO A 179 -5.13 -19.02 -15.26
N ILE A 180 -4.56 -19.36 -14.11
CA ILE A 180 -5.11 -20.36 -13.17
C ILE A 180 -6.41 -19.85 -12.52
N THR A 181 -6.54 -18.52 -12.43
CA THR A 181 -7.62 -17.82 -11.75
C THR A 181 -8.57 -17.20 -12.76
N GLY A 182 -9.87 -17.41 -12.56
CA GLY A 182 -10.91 -16.88 -13.42
C GLY A 182 -11.17 -15.41 -13.16
N MET A 183 -11.68 -14.69 -14.16
CA MET A 183 -12.01 -13.27 -14.03
C MET A 183 -13.03 -13.01 -12.91
N ASP A 184 -13.99 -13.93 -12.71
CA ASP A 184 -15.00 -13.86 -11.65
C ASP A 184 -14.41 -14.04 -10.23
N GLU A 185 -13.32 -14.80 -10.09
CA GLU A 185 -12.63 -14.97 -8.81
C GLU A 185 -11.86 -13.70 -8.44
N ILE A 186 -11.21 -13.04 -9.41
CA ILE A 186 -10.51 -11.78 -9.20
C ILE A 186 -11.51 -10.66 -8.83
N ASP A 187 -12.63 -10.55 -9.54
CA ASP A 187 -13.69 -9.58 -9.21
C ASP A 187 -14.28 -9.82 -7.81
N SER A 188 -14.39 -11.10 -7.39
CA SER A 188 -14.84 -11.45 -6.05
C SER A 188 -13.81 -11.09 -4.97
N MET A 189 -12.52 -11.24 -5.26
CA MET A 189 -11.44 -10.83 -4.37
C MET A 189 -11.36 -9.30 -4.21
N ILE A 190 -11.51 -8.55 -5.31
CA ILE A 190 -11.56 -7.08 -5.30
C ILE A 190 -12.73 -6.61 -4.44
N LYS A 191 -13.97 -7.08 -4.71
CA LYS A 191 -15.16 -6.71 -3.93
C LYS A 191 -15.03 -7.01 -2.44
N LYS A 192 -14.40 -8.15 -2.09
CA LYS A 192 -14.19 -8.53 -0.70
C LYS A 192 -13.22 -7.58 0.00
N LYS A 193 -12.17 -7.12 -0.69
CA LYS A 193 -11.20 -6.17 -0.14
C LYS A 193 -11.74 -4.74 -0.06
N GLU A 194 -12.53 -4.31 -1.04
CA GLU A 194 -13.25 -3.01 -1.01
C GLU A 194 -14.27 -2.92 0.14
N CYS A 195 -14.94 -4.03 0.49
CA CYS A 195 -15.83 -4.05 1.66
C CYS A 195 -15.08 -3.86 2.98
N VAL A 196 -13.84 -4.33 3.07
CA VAL A 196 -13.01 -4.24 4.28
C VAL A 196 -12.43 -2.84 4.43
N SER A 197 -12.09 -2.15 3.34
CA SER A 197 -11.59 -0.76 3.39
C SER A 197 -12.67 0.30 3.66
N THR A 198 -13.95 -0.05 3.50
CA THR A 198 -15.08 0.89 3.71
C THR A 198 -15.70 0.81 5.12
N THR A 199 -15.35 -0.21 5.92
CA THR A 199 -15.91 -0.42 7.28
C THR A 199 -14.98 0.13 8.34
#